data_AF-A0A2I0AB63-F1
#
_entry.id   AF-A0A2I0AB63-F1
#
_cell.length_a   1.000
_cell.length_b   1.000
_cell.length_c   1.000
_cell.angle_alpha   90.00
_cell.angle_beta   90.00
_cell.angle_gamma   90.00
#
_symmetry.space_group_name_H-M   'P 1'
#
loop_
_entity.id
_entity.type
_entity.pdbx_description
1 polymer ?
#
loop_
_entity_poly.entity_id
_entity_poly.type
_entity_poly.pdbx_seq_one_letter_code
_entity_poly.pdbx_strand_id
1 'polypeptide(L)'
;MARAIQALVFFIIVLCAQGANSAVFTVRNNCRFTVWLGALTASNSAPLPTTGAELRPGYATSFTAPFKWSGRMWGRTGCRTDASGRFFCSTGDCGSGQIPCNGAGGAPPASLAEFTLNSDAGGKDFYDTSLVDGFNVPIGIRPVARGCSASVCAADINSRCPPELQVKGPMGIVVACKSACLAFNDDRHCCRGAFGSPQTCTPTNYSQIFKSACPQSYSYAFDDASISHATIFTIKNNCPFTVWLGTLAGSSSAALPTTGAELPPGHAISFISPFKWSGRMWGRTGCSTDSSCRFSCATGDCGSGQIPCNGAGGSPPASLSEFTLNSAADGKDFYDTNLVDGFNVPVGITPVAGGCDSTVCAADMNCRCPPELQVKAPGGNVVACKSACLAFNDDWHCCRGAFGSPESCTPMNYSEIFKAACPQSYTHAFDDASSTFTCPGSNYAVNFCPQKSTLTYQLML
;
A
#
# COMPACT_ATOMS: atom_id res chain seq x y z
N MET A 1 8.63 95.85 7.02
CA MET A 1 8.82 94.73 6.08
C MET A 1 8.58 93.44 6.85
N ALA A 2 7.44 92.80 6.63
CA ALA A 2 7.09 91.53 7.26
C ALA A 2 7.70 90.37 6.46
N ARG A 3 8.30 89.39 7.15
CA ARG A 3 8.54 88.05 6.59
C ARG A 3 8.11 87.00 7.61
N ALA A 4 7.23 86.13 7.13
CA ALA A 4 6.48 85.14 7.88
C ALA A 4 7.37 83.99 8.39
N ILE A 5 7.03 83.51 9.59
CA ILE A 5 7.55 82.27 10.17
C ILE A 5 6.70 81.12 9.61
N GLN A 6 7.27 80.28 8.75
CA GLN A 6 6.63 79.03 8.32
C GLN A 6 6.89 77.95 9.36
N ALA A 7 5.84 77.50 10.05
CA ALA A 7 5.87 76.32 10.91
C ALA A 7 5.87 75.05 10.03
N LEU A 8 6.91 74.23 10.14
CA LEU A 8 7.04 72.96 9.46
C LEU A 8 6.37 71.87 10.32
N VAL A 9 5.15 71.47 9.96
CA VAL A 9 4.43 70.35 10.58
C VAL A 9 5.01 69.04 10.03
N PHE A 10 5.73 68.28 10.86
CA PHE A 10 6.16 66.92 10.54
C PHE A 10 4.96 65.96 10.65
N PHE A 11 4.42 65.52 9.52
CA PHE A 11 3.52 64.37 9.47
C PHE A 11 4.36 63.09 9.68
N ILE A 12 4.26 62.47 10.86
CA ILE A 12 4.74 61.11 11.07
C ILE A 12 3.75 60.19 10.33
N ILE A 13 4.12 59.78 9.11
CA ILE A 13 3.45 58.71 8.40
C ILE A 13 3.87 57.40 9.08
N VAL A 14 3.05 56.90 9.99
CA VAL A 14 3.13 55.51 10.45
C VAL A 14 2.68 54.64 9.28
N LEU A 15 3.64 54.18 8.48
CA LEU A 15 3.43 53.10 7.52
C LEU A 15 3.11 51.82 8.32
N CYS A 16 1.83 51.56 8.55
CA CYS A 16 1.36 50.21 8.87
C CYS A 16 1.69 49.34 7.66
N ALA A 17 2.81 48.62 7.71
CA ALA A 17 3.09 47.52 6.80
C ALA A 17 2.01 46.45 7.06
N GLN A 18 0.93 46.49 6.29
CA GLN A 18 -0.01 45.38 6.24
C GLN A 18 0.73 44.21 5.61
N GLY A 19 1.25 43.31 6.45
CA GLY A 19 1.82 42.05 6.00
C GLY A 19 0.76 41.30 5.20
N ALA A 20 1.06 40.98 3.95
CA ALA A 20 0.20 40.15 3.12
C ALA A 20 0.03 38.77 3.79
N ASN A 21 -1.13 38.51 4.40
CA ASN A 21 -1.43 37.23 5.04
C ASN A 21 -1.57 36.13 3.98
N SER A 22 -0.85 35.00 4.12
CA SER A 22 -0.76 33.98 3.07
C SER A 22 -1.73 32.81 3.26
N ALA A 23 -1.96 32.33 4.49
CA ALA A 23 -2.89 31.24 4.76
C ALA A 23 -3.49 31.32 6.17
N VAL A 24 -4.75 30.91 6.32
CA VAL A 24 -5.37 30.72 7.65
C VAL A 24 -5.37 29.23 7.96
N PHE A 25 -4.66 28.84 9.01
CA PHE A 25 -4.73 27.48 9.54
C PHE A 25 -5.93 27.36 10.47
N THR A 26 -6.70 26.29 10.30
CA THR A 26 -7.73 25.86 11.26
C THR A 26 -7.39 24.44 11.68
N VAL A 27 -6.85 24.29 12.89
CA VAL A 27 -6.44 23.00 13.45
C VAL A 27 -7.57 22.48 14.31
N ARG A 28 -8.18 21.37 13.89
CA ARG A 28 -9.32 20.72 14.58
C ARG A 28 -8.93 19.37 15.13
N ASN A 29 -9.29 19.11 16.39
CA ASN A 29 -9.15 17.78 16.97
C ASN A 29 -10.43 16.95 16.73
N ASN A 30 -10.32 15.93 15.87
CA ASN A 30 -11.37 14.94 15.62
C ASN A 30 -11.17 13.62 16.40
N CYS A 31 -10.11 13.54 17.22
CA CYS A 31 -9.87 12.40 18.09
C CYS A 31 -10.88 12.40 19.26
N ARG A 32 -11.07 11.22 19.87
CA ARG A 32 -11.90 11.06 21.07
C ARG A 32 -11.19 11.44 22.38
N PHE A 33 -9.94 11.89 22.29
CA PHE A 33 -9.11 12.30 23.41
C PHE A 33 -8.50 13.68 23.12
N THR A 34 -8.07 14.39 24.17
CA THR A 34 -7.41 15.69 24.04
C THR A 34 -6.06 15.54 23.34
N VAL A 35 -5.82 16.43 22.37
CA VAL A 35 -4.55 16.56 21.65
C VAL A 35 -3.99 17.95 21.92
N TRP A 36 -2.69 18.07 22.14
CA TRP A 36 -2.04 19.36 22.28
C TRP A 36 -1.22 19.66 21.04
N LEU A 37 -1.65 20.63 20.23
CA LEU A 37 -0.92 21.09 19.05
C LEU A 37 0.49 21.52 19.46
N GLY A 38 1.50 21.05 18.73
CA GLY A 38 2.84 21.65 18.68
C GLY A 38 3.07 22.22 17.28
N ALA A 39 3.73 23.38 17.19
CA ALA A 39 4.09 23.99 15.91
C ALA A 39 5.49 24.57 15.97
N LEU A 40 6.24 24.37 14.87
CA LEU A 40 7.60 24.85 14.69
C LEU A 40 7.70 25.59 13.36
N THR A 41 8.16 26.83 13.41
CA THR A 41 8.50 27.65 12.25
C THR A 41 9.94 27.40 11.83
N ALA A 42 10.22 27.29 10.52
CA ALA A 42 11.57 27.19 9.98
C ALA A 42 12.37 28.48 10.23
N SER A 43 13.70 28.38 10.36
CA SER A 43 14.57 29.52 10.75
C SER A 43 14.52 30.73 9.80
N ASN A 44 14.12 30.52 8.55
CA ASN A 44 13.98 31.55 7.53
C ASN A 44 12.56 32.16 7.44
N SER A 45 11.65 31.78 8.34
CA SER A 45 10.25 32.20 8.34
C SER A 45 9.90 33.01 9.59
N ALA A 46 8.98 33.97 9.46
CA ALA A 46 8.46 34.70 10.62
C ALA A 46 7.67 33.75 11.55
N PRO A 47 7.71 33.94 12.88
CA PRO A 47 7.08 33.03 13.83
C PRO A 47 5.55 33.03 13.72
N LEU A 48 4.94 31.89 14.02
CA LEU A 48 3.48 31.79 14.17
C LEU A 48 3.01 32.50 15.45
N PRO A 49 1.75 32.96 15.51
CA PRO A 49 1.17 33.56 16.73
C PRO A 49 1.11 32.60 17.92
N THR A 50 1.14 31.29 17.67
CA THR A 50 1.21 30.25 18.70
C THR A 50 2.12 29.11 18.24
N THR A 51 2.83 28.53 19.20
CA THR A 51 3.64 27.31 19.02
C THR A 51 3.02 26.10 19.75
N GLY A 52 1.87 26.28 20.39
CA GLY A 52 1.10 25.18 20.96
C GLY A 52 -0.24 25.57 21.59
N ALA A 53 -1.19 24.64 21.56
CA ALA A 53 -2.55 24.84 22.06
C ALA A 53 -3.17 23.53 22.56
N GLU A 54 -4.02 23.58 23.59
CA GLU A 54 -4.87 22.46 23.99
C GLU A 54 -6.09 22.37 23.07
N LEU A 55 -6.35 21.19 22.51
CA LEU A 55 -7.52 20.91 21.68
C LEU A 55 -8.27 19.72 22.26
N ARG A 56 -9.39 19.99 22.95
CA ARG A 56 -10.32 18.94 23.42
C ARG A 56 -11.03 18.27 22.23
N PRO A 57 -11.62 17.08 22.40
CA PRO A 57 -12.39 16.42 21.34
C PRO A 57 -13.43 17.37 20.72
N GLY A 58 -13.40 17.53 19.39
CA GLY A 58 -14.30 18.41 18.64
C GLY A 58 -13.91 19.90 18.61
N TYR A 59 -12.93 20.33 19.40
CA TYR A 59 -12.48 21.72 19.43
C TYR A 59 -11.51 22.03 18.28
N ALA A 60 -11.44 23.31 17.92
CA ALA A 60 -10.52 23.82 16.92
C ALA A 60 -9.88 25.13 17.38
N THR A 61 -8.69 25.42 16.86
CA THR A 61 -8.04 26.72 16.95
C THR A 61 -7.69 27.22 15.55
N SER A 62 -7.68 28.54 15.36
CA SER A 62 -7.33 29.15 14.08
C SER A 62 -6.31 30.25 14.28
N PHE A 63 -5.34 30.34 13.36
CA PHE A 63 -4.33 31.38 13.34
C PHE A 63 -3.82 31.58 11.92
N THR A 64 -3.26 32.77 11.67
CA THR A 64 -2.79 33.17 10.34
C THR A 64 -1.30 32.90 10.21
N ALA A 65 -0.91 32.24 9.12
CA ALA A 65 0.48 32.03 8.74
C ALA A 65 1.05 33.30 8.09
N PRO A 66 2.31 33.67 8.41
CA PRO A 66 3.02 34.71 7.70
C PRO A 66 3.17 34.42 6.20
N PHE A 67 3.46 35.46 5.42
CA PHE A 67 3.84 35.30 4.02
C PHE A 67 5.06 34.41 3.87
N LYS A 68 5.04 33.50 2.88
CA LYS A 68 6.14 32.56 2.59
C LYS A 68 6.56 31.70 3.78
N TRP A 69 5.61 31.34 4.63
CA TRP A 69 5.88 30.55 5.82
C TRP A 69 6.22 29.09 5.48
N SER A 70 7.27 28.58 6.10
CA SER A 70 7.61 27.16 6.13
C SER A 70 7.73 26.67 7.57
N GLY A 71 7.29 25.45 7.81
CA GLY A 71 7.34 24.83 9.12
C GLY A 71 6.53 23.55 9.20
N ARG A 72 6.37 23.06 10.43
CA ARG A 72 5.70 21.79 10.72
C ARG A 72 4.82 21.89 11.96
N MET A 73 3.77 21.08 11.97
CA MET A 73 2.82 20.93 13.07
C MET A 73 2.64 19.45 13.43
N TRP A 74 2.36 19.17 14.69
CA TRP A 74 2.10 17.80 15.17
C TRP A 74 1.14 17.81 16.36
N GLY A 75 0.54 16.65 16.64
CA GLY A 75 -0.31 16.45 17.81
C GLY A 75 0.45 15.76 18.93
N ARG A 76 0.41 16.32 20.15
CA ARG A 76 0.95 15.69 21.37
C ARG A 76 -0.16 14.99 22.13
N THR A 77 0.15 13.85 22.74
CA THR A 77 -0.86 13.02 23.43
C THR A 77 -0.40 12.60 24.82
N GLY A 78 -1.36 12.25 25.68
CA GLY A 78 -1.09 11.82 27.06
C GLY A 78 -0.35 12.88 27.89
N CYS A 79 -0.73 14.15 27.70
CA CYS A 79 -0.07 15.28 28.36
C CYS A 79 -0.63 15.56 29.76
N ARG A 80 0.25 16.04 30.63
CA ARG A 80 -0.08 16.45 32.00
C ARG A 80 0.92 17.48 32.52
N THR A 81 0.51 18.20 33.55
CA THR A 81 1.38 19.08 34.33
C THR A 81 1.74 18.37 35.62
N ASP A 82 3.03 18.25 35.95
CA ASP A 82 3.45 17.70 37.24
C ASP A 82 3.29 18.71 38.40
N ALA A 83 3.60 18.27 39.61
CA ALA A 83 3.53 19.09 40.82
C ALA A 83 4.46 20.32 40.80
N SER A 84 5.47 20.34 39.92
CA SER A 84 6.36 21.50 39.74
C SER A 84 5.81 22.54 38.77
N GLY A 85 4.64 22.28 38.16
CA GLY A 85 4.08 23.13 37.11
C GLY A 85 4.65 22.86 35.72
N ARG A 86 5.49 21.83 35.56
CA ARG A 86 6.08 21.47 34.26
C ARG A 86 5.08 20.66 33.44
N PHE A 87 4.75 21.15 32.26
CA PHE A 87 3.94 20.45 31.27
C PHE A 87 4.79 19.50 30.42
N PHE A 88 4.32 18.26 30.26
CA PHE A 88 4.97 17.26 29.41
C PHE A 88 3.97 16.25 28.84
N CYS A 89 4.34 15.62 27.74
CA CYS A 89 3.52 14.67 26.99
C CYS A 89 4.14 13.28 26.88
N SER A 90 3.30 12.27 26.68
CA SER A 90 3.75 10.89 26.47
C SER A 90 4.29 10.67 25.05
N THR A 91 3.72 11.37 24.06
CA THR A 91 4.20 11.35 22.67
C THR A 91 4.23 12.76 22.09
N GLY A 92 5.21 13.04 21.23
CA GLY A 92 5.40 14.33 20.57
C GLY A 92 5.84 15.47 21.50
N ASP A 93 6.25 15.19 22.74
CA ASP A 93 6.65 16.22 23.69
C ASP A 93 7.76 17.12 23.14
N CYS A 94 7.65 18.43 23.32
CA CYS A 94 8.64 19.38 22.80
C CYS A 94 9.61 19.90 23.86
N GLY A 95 9.57 19.35 25.09
CA GLY A 95 10.55 19.66 26.13
C GLY A 95 10.51 21.08 26.70
N SER A 96 9.61 21.95 26.25
CA SER A 96 9.53 23.33 26.72
C SER A 96 9.07 23.47 28.18
N GLY A 97 8.49 22.42 28.75
CA GLY A 97 7.87 22.46 30.08
C GLY A 97 6.55 23.24 30.09
N GLN A 98 6.02 23.64 28.92
CA GLN A 98 4.82 24.47 28.78
C GLN A 98 3.94 23.96 27.63
N ILE A 99 2.69 24.45 27.55
CA ILE A 99 1.83 24.17 26.39
C ILE A 99 2.46 24.73 25.10
N PRO A 100 2.90 26.00 25.01
CA PRO A 100 3.67 26.46 23.85
C PRO A 100 5.01 25.73 23.72
N CYS A 101 5.41 25.35 22.49
CA CYS A 101 6.70 24.70 22.24
C CYS A 101 7.88 25.68 22.11
N ASN A 102 7.63 26.99 22.02
CA ASN A 102 8.65 28.03 22.08
C ASN A 102 9.85 27.82 21.14
N GLY A 103 9.59 27.32 19.92
CA GLY A 103 10.62 27.05 18.91
C GLY A 103 11.32 25.69 19.04
N ALA A 104 10.90 24.84 19.98
CA ALA A 104 11.35 23.45 20.06
C ALA A 104 10.52 22.54 19.14
N GLY A 105 11.17 21.54 18.53
CA GLY A 105 10.50 20.46 17.80
C GLY A 105 9.96 19.38 18.73
N GLY A 106 8.96 18.64 18.26
CA GLY A 106 8.45 17.48 18.98
C GLY A 106 9.45 16.32 18.98
N ALA A 107 9.58 15.65 20.11
CA ALA A 107 10.37 14.43 20.23
C ALA A 107 9.69 13.29 19.45
N PRO A 108 10.40 12.63 18.51
CA PRO A 108 9.85 11.52 17.77
C PRO A 108 9.69 10.26 18.64
N PRO A 109 8.78 9.33 18.30
CA PRO A 109 7.95 9.34 17.10
C PRO A 109 6.77 10.33 17.14
N ALA A 110 6.57 11.06 16.05
CA ALA A 110 5.48 12.02 15.90
C ALA A 110 5.04 12.11 14.42
N SER A 111 3.75 12.01 14.18
CA SER A 111 3.16 12.28 12.86
C SER A 111 3.20 13.79 12.59
N LEU A 112 3.72 14.17 11.42
CA LEU A 112 3.93 15.56 11.05
C LEU A 112 2.96 16.01 9.96
N ALA A 113 2.56 17.27 10.02
CA ALA A 113 1.99 18.03 8.92
C ALA A 113 2.99 19.13 8.55
N GLU A 114 3.56 19.06 7.36
CA GLU A 114 4.63 19.92 6.89
C GLU A 114 4.10 20.88 5.81
N PHE A 115 4.64 22.10 5.80
CA PHE A 115 4.18 23.16 4.91
C PHE A 115 5.35 24.00 4.42
N THR A 116 5.26 24.38 3.15
CA THR A 116 6.10 25.38 2.52
C THR A 116 5.19 26.22 1.62
N LEU A 117 4.77 27.37 2.13
CA LEU A 117 3.76 28.22 1.49
C LEU A 117 4.43 29.23 0.56
N ASN A 118 3.82 29.48 -0.60
CA ASN A 118 4.22 30.50 -1.57
C ASN A 118 5.74 30.48 -1.91
N SER A 119 6.31 29.29 -2.13
CA SER A 119 7.77 29.13 -2.24
C SER A 119 8.35 29.29 -3.64
N ASP A 120 7.52 29.25 -4.69
CA ASP A 120 7.95 29.40 -6.08
C ASP A 120 7.47 30.70 -6.72
N ALA A 121 7.98 31.00 -7.92
CA ALA A 121 7.56 32.19 -8.69
C ALA A 121 6.07 32.15 -9.08
N GLY A 122 5.44 30.98 -9.02
CA GLY A 122 4.01 30.77 -9.27
C GLY A 122 3.14 30.93 -8.02
N GLY A 123 3.73 31.16 -6.85
CA GLY A 123 3.00 31.30 -5.58
C GLY A 123 2.35 30.00 -5.10
N LYS A 124 2.88 28.83 -5.49
CA LYS A 124 2.35 27.52 -5.06
C LYS A 124 2.69 27.22 -3.60
N ASP A 125 1.76 26.53 -2.96
CA ASP A 125 1.92 25.94 -1.64
C ASP A 125 2.24 24.45 -1.78
N PHE A 126 3.24 23.99 -1.01
CA PHE A 126 3.56 22.58 -0.85
C PHE A 126 3.24 22.17 0.58
N TYR A 127 2.61 21.02 0.73
CA TYR A 127 2.25 20.48 2.04
C TYR A 127 2.10 18.98 1.95
N ASP A 128 2.32 18.33 3.08
CA ASP A 128 2.26 16.88 3.19
C ASP A 128 2.05 16.46 4.64
N THR A 129 1.57 15.23 4.79
CA THR A 129 1.66 14.52 6.04
C THR A 129 2.84 13.58 5.96
N SER A 130 3.64 13.53 7.02
CA SER A 130 4.93 12.85 7.02
C SER A 130 5.07 11.94 8.23
N LEU A 131 5.51 10.71 7.95
CA LEU A 131 5.75 9.63 8.89
C LEU A 131 7.24 9.26 8.92
N VAL A 132 8.10 10.11 8.34
CA VAL A 132 9.56 9.99 8.37
C VAL A 132 10.06 9.95 9.82
N ASP A 133 9.46 10.78 10.67
CA ASP A 133 9.68 10.84 12.12
C ASP A 133 8.76 9.88 12.89
N GLY A 134 8.19 8.87 12.24
CA GLY A 134 7.29 7.88 12.84
C GLY A 134 5.84 8.34 12.96
N PHE A 135 5.07 7.62 13.78
CA PHE A 135 3.64 7.85 13.97
C PHE A 135 3.26 7.88 15.44
N ASN A 136 2.36 8.77 15.83
CA ASN A 136 1.74 8.74 17.16
C ASN A 136 0.22 8.92 17.12
N VAL A 137 -0.29 9.83 16.29
CA VAL A 137 -1.72 10.14 16.14
C VAL A 137 -2.06 10.37 14.67
N PRO A 138 -3.21 9.90 14.16
CA PRO A 138 -3.67 10.22 12.81
C PRO A 138 -3.69 11.73 12.56
N ILE A 139 -3.22 12.15 11.38
CA ILE A 139 -3.11 13.57 11.00
C ILE A 139 -3.50 13.76 9.54
N GLY A 140 -4.02 14.94 9.21
CA GLY A 140 -4.43 15.25 7.84
C GLY A 140 -4.46 16.73 7.56
N ILE A 141 -4.12 17.07 6.32
CA ILE A 141 -4.18 18.42 5.74
C ILE A 141 -5.26 18.41 4.67
N ARG A 142 -6.25 19.29 4.82
CA ARG A 142 -7.34 19.48 3.86
C ARG A 142 -7.37 20.94 3.42
N PRO A 143 -6.84 21.27 2.23
CA PRO A 143 -6.96 22.60 1.65
C PRO A 143 -8.43 22.98 1.47
N VAL A 144 -8.77 24.24 1.74
CA VAL A 144 -10.14 24.78 1.53
C VAL A 144 -10.34 25.24 0.09
N ALA A 145 -9.26 25.55 -0.63
CA ALA A 145 -9.31 25.98 -2.03
C ALA A 145 -9.66 24.81 -2.98
N ARG A 146 -10.44 25.11 -4.03
CA ARG A 146 -10.80 24.12 -5.06
C ARG A 146 -9.57 23.74 -5.90
N GLY A 147 -9.43 22.44 -6.20
CA GLY A 147 -8.37 21.91 -7.07
C GLY A 147 -7.12 21.41 -6.36
N CYS A 148 -7.07 21.46 -5.03
CA CYS A 148 -5.95 20.98 -4.23
C CYS A 148 -6.28 19.62 -3.56
N SER A 149 -5.35 18.67 -3.60
CA SER A 149 -5.51 17.35 -2.99
C SER A 149 -5.31 17.40 -1.47
N ALA A 150 -6.05 16.58 -0.72
CA ALA A 150 -5.76 16.38 0.69
C ALA A 150 -4.56 15.43 0.88
N SER A 151 -3.73 15.67 1.89
CA SER A 151 -2.73 14.71 2.36
C SER A 151 -3.15 14.21 3.74
N VAL A 152 -3.46 12.92 3.88
CA VAL A 152 -4.09 12.37 5.08
C VAL A 152 -3.50 11.01 5.46
N CYS A 153 -3.11 10.88 6.73
CA CYS A 153 -2.89 9.61 7.41
C CYS A 153 -4.01 9.38 8.43
N ALA A 154 -5.06 8.67 8.03
CA ALA A 154 -6.22 8.42 8.89
C ALA A 154 -6.14 7.09 9.66
N ALA A 155 -5.23 6.19 9.26
CA ALA A 155 -5.08 4.87 9.87
C ALA A 155 -4.45 4.96 11.27
N ASP A 156 -4.86 4.06 12.16
CA ASP A 156 -4.19 3.85 13.45
C ASP A 156 -3.01 2.87 13.27
N ILE A 157 -1.84 3.41 12.94
CA ILE A 157 -0.62 2.62 12.73
C ILE A 157 -0.17 1.95 14.04
N ASN A 158 -0.50 2.50 15.21
CA ASN A 158 -0.11 1.90 16.50
C ASN A 158 -0.66 0.47 16.65
N SER A 159 -1.85 0.20 16.12
CA SER A 159 -2.48 -1.13 16.14
C SER A 159 -1.76 -2.20 15.31
N ARG A 160 -0.91 -1.78 14.37
CA ARG A 160 -0.17 -2.67 13.44
C ARG A 160 1.34 -2.44 13.50
N CYS A 161 1.81 -1.70 14.50
CA CYS A 161 3.22 -1.37 14.64
C CYS A 161 4.03 -2.64 14.94
N PRO A 162 5.07 -2.97 14.15
CA PRO A 162 5.96 -4.09 14.44
C PRO A 162 6.59 -3.99 15.83
N PRO A 163 6.77 -5.11 16.57
CA PRO A 163 7.30 -5.10 17.93
C PRO A 163 8.56 -4.26 18.12
N GLU A 164 9.50 -4.32 17.19
CA GLU A 164 10.77 -3.61 17.15
C GLU A 164 10.63 -2.08 16.95
N LEU A 165 9.47 -1.61 16.49
CA LEU A 165 9.16 -0.19 16.28
C LEU A 165 8.25 0.38 17.38
N GLN A 166 7.68 -0.45 18.25
CA GLN A 166 6.67 -0.02 19.23
C GLN A 166 7.26 0.90 20.31
N VAL A 167 6.54 1.98 20.60
CA VAL A 167 6.67 2.74 21.85
C VAL A 167 5.47 2.42 22.73
N LYS A 168 5.71 1.85 23.90
CA LYS A 168 4.66 1.42 24.83
C LYS A 168 4.50 2.42 25.97
N GLY A 169 3.26 2.72 26.30
CA GLY A 169 2.90 3.48 27.49
C GLY A 169 2.97 2.63 28.77
N PRO A 170 2.64 3.22 29.94
CA PRO A 170 2.75 2.55 31.24
C PRO A 170 1.94 1.25 31.38
N MET A 171 0.85 1.11 30.62
CA MET A 171 -0.01 -0.08 30.61
C MET A 171 0.39 -1.11 29.55
N GLY A 172 1.55 -0.97 28.90
CA GLY A 172 2.00 -1.86 27.83
C GLY A 172 1.31 -1.64 26.48
N ILE A 173 0.36 -0.70 26.41
CA ILE A 173 -0.34 -0.29 25.18
C ILE A 173 0.63 0.46 24.27
N VAL A 174 0.65 0.14 22.98
CA VAL A 174 1.43 0.89 21.98
C VAL A 174 0.83 2.28 21.81
N VAL A 175 1.59 3.32 22.15
CA VAL A 175 1.17 4.73 22.09
C VAL A 175 1.78 5.48 20.91
N ALA A 176 2.83 4.93 20.30
CA ALA A 176 3.44 5.44 19.09
C ALA A 176 4.25 4.33 18.37
N CYS A 177 4.59 4.58 17.12
CA CYS A 177 5.39 3.70 16.26
C CYS A 177 6.58 4.45 15.68
N LYS A 178 7.80 4.01 15.97
CA LYS A 178 9.03 4.57 15.39
C LYS A 178 9.09 4.28 13.90
N SER A 179 9.63 5.21 13.10
CA SER A 179 10.12 4.86 11.77
C SER A 179 11.35 3.95 11.89
N ALA A 180 11.70 3.24 10.82
CA ALA A 180 12.91 2.41 10.81
C ALA A 180 14.19 3.23 11.01
N CYS A 181 14.25 4.46 10.48
CA CYS A 181 15.38 5.35 10.74
C CYS A 181 15.53 5.62 12.25
N LEU A 182 14.43 5.90 12.95
CA LEU A 182 14.45 6.15 14.40
C LEU A 182 14.79 4.89 15.22
N ALA A 183 14.40 3.71 14.74
CA ALA A 183 14.63 2.46 15.46
C ALA A 183 16.05 1.92 15.28
N PHE A 184 16.58 1.97 14.05
CA PHE A 184 17.85 1.32 13.70
C PHE A 184 18.99 2.31 13.50
N ASN A 185 18.69 3.55 13.12
CA ASN A 185 19.66 4.63 12.88
C ASN A 185 20.79 4.24 11.89
N ASP A 186 20.51 3.33 10.96
CA ASP A 186 21.43 2.97 9.88
C ASP A 186 21.22 3.84 8.63
N ASP A 187 22.23 3.85 7.76
CA ASP A 187 22.24 4.70 6.57
C ASP A 187 21.17 4.33 5.54
N ARG A 188 20.76 3.05 5.48
CA ARG A 188 19.75 2.59 4.53
C ARG A 188 18.38 3.13 4.91
N HIS A 189 17.99 3.04 6.18
CA HIS A 189 16.68 3.51 6.63
C HIS A 189 16.61 5.03 6.78
N CYS A 190 17.74 5.69 7.06
CA CYS A 190 17.80 7.14 7.19
C CYS A 190 18.18 7.86 5.89
N CYS A 191 18.37 7.13 4.78
CA CYS A 191 18.79 7.68 3.50
C CYS A 191 20.04 8.55 3.57
N ARG A 192 21.10 8.03 4.19
CA ARG A 192 22.40 8.71 4.35
C ARG A 192 23.50 7.99 3.59
N GLY A 193 24.65 8.64 3.44
CA GLY A 193 25.84 8.04 2.82
C GLY A 193 25.55 7.53 1.41
N ALA A 194 25.79 6.24 1.17
CA ALA A 194 25.50 5.59 -0.11
C ALA A 194 24.01 5.63 -0.52
N PHE A 195 23.11 5.81 0.45
CA PHE A 195 21.67 5.93 0.26
C PHE A 195 21.20 7.40 0.22
N GLY A 196 22.10 8.36 0.02
CA GLY A 196 21.81 9.79 0.06
C GLY A 196 21.05 10.36 -1.16
N SER A 197 20.44 9.53 -1.99
CA SER A 197 19.68 9.96 -3.17
C SER A 197 18.38 9.17 -3.32
N PRO A 198 17.34 9.71 -4.00
CA PRO A 198 16.13 8.96 -4.32
C PRO A 198 16.39 7.66 -5.10
N GLN A 199 17.45 7.62 -5.91
CA GLN A 199 17.81 6.44 -6.70
C GLN A 199 18.40 5.33 -5.84
N THR A 200 19.07 5.67 -4.74
CA THR A 200 19.75 4.71 -3.88
C THR A 200 18.96 4.40 -2.61
N CYS A 201 18.21 5.34 -2.04
CA CYS A 201 17.27 5.09 -0.96
C CYS A 201 15.91 4.65 -1.50
N THR A 202 15.74 3.34 -1.65
CA THR A 202 14.48 2.74 -2.08
C THR A 202 13.62 2.34 -0.87
N PRO A 203 12.28 2.21 -1.03
CA PRO A 203 11.41 1.79 0.05
C PRO A 203 11.85 0.48 0.72
N THR A 204 11.69 0.36 2.03
CA THR A 204 11.98 -0.86 2.80
C THR A 204 10.70 -1.53 3.26
N ASN A 205 10.80 -2.76 3.78
CA ASN A 205 9.67 -3.45 4.42
C ASN A 205 9.02 -2.58 5.51
N TYR A 206 9.80 -1.78 6.23
CA TYR A 206 9.29 -0.89 7.26
C TYR A 206 8.59 0.35 6.71
N SER A 207 9.19 1.07 5.75
CA SER A 207 8.51 2.26 5.18
C SER A 207 7.22 1.88 4.47
N GLN A 208 7.15 0.68 3.87
CA GLN A 208 5.93 0.14 3.26
C GLN A 208 4.79 -0.11 4.28
N ILE A 209 5.08 -0.37 5.56
CA ILE A 209 4.05 -0.45 6.60
C ILE A 209 3.36 0.90 6.77
N PHE A 210 4.14 1.98 6.85
CA PHE A 210 3.60 3.33 6.94
C PHE A 210 2.87 3.74 5.65
N LYS A 211 3.46 3.46 4.48
CA LYS A 211 2.86 3.82 3.18
C LYS A 211 1.54 3.10 2.94
N SER A 212 1.45 1.83 3.30
CA SER A 212 0.22 1.05 3.12
C SER A 212 -0.93 1.52 4.00
N ALA A 213 -0.61 1.93 5.24
CA ALA A 213 -1.59 2.49 6.16
C ALA A 213 -2.00 3.91 5.74
N CYS A 214 -1.05 4.68 5.19
CA CYS A 214 -1.22 6.09 4.85
C CYS A 214 -0.60 6.41 3.47
N PRO A 215 -1.26 6.05 2.35
CA PRO A 215 -0.69 6.18 1.01
C PRO A 215 -0.43 7.63 0.57
N GLN A 216 -1.15 8.59 1.16
CA GLN A 216 -1.04 10.02 0.88
C GLN A 216 0.03 10.72 1.74
N SER A 217 0.75 9.97 2.57
CA SER A 217 1.78 10.48 3.46
C SER A 217 3.17 10.03 3.02
N TYR A 218 4.19 10.82 3.35
CA TYR A 218 5.57 10.38 3.23
C TYR A 218 5.85 9.30 4.28
N SER A 219 6.39 8.18 3.83
CA SER A 219 6.73 7.03 4.67
C SER A 219 8.22 6.91 4.99
N TYR A 220 9.08 7.61 4.22
CA TYR A 220 10.53 7.73 4.42
C TYR A 220 11.05 8.98 3.68
N ALA A 221 12.33 9.33 3.87
CA ALA A 221 12.87 10.65 3.50
C ALA A 221 12.85 10.97 1.99
N PHE A 222 12.95 9.97 1.12
CA PHE A 222 12.86 10.13 -0.34
C PHE A 222 11.59 9.51 -0.92
N ASP A 223 10.55 9.34 -0.08
CA ASP A 223 9.21 9.09 -0.58
C ASP A 223 8.77 10.35 -1.34
N ASP A 224 8.47 10.25 -2.63
CA ASP A 224 7.74 11.30 -3.28
C ASP A 224 6.24 11.03 -3.08
N ALA A 225 5.51 12.01 -2.56
CA ALA A 225 4.07 11.92 -2.35
C ALA A 225 3.33 11.88 -3.70
N SER A 226 4.10 11.82 -4.80
CA SER A 226 3.73 11.53 -6.17
C SER A 226 4.14 10.12 -6.67
N ILE A 227 4.26 9.10 -5.82
CA ILE A 227 4.20 7.68 -6.26
C ILE A 227 3.08 6.99 -5.46
N SER A 228 1.85 6.83 -5.96
CA SER A 228 1.41 6.06 -7.13
C SER A 228 1.78 4.57 -7.06
N HIS A 229 0.78 3.67 -6.94
CA HIS A 229 0.85 2.22 -7.18
C HIS A 229 1.35 1.27 -6.06
N ALA A 230 1.10 1.55 -4.76
CA ALA A 230 1.09 0.46 -3.77
C ALA A 230 -0.14 -0.42 -4.03
N THR A 231 0.04 -1.54 -4.72
CA THR A 231 -1.04 -2.47 -5.02
C THR A 231 -1.28 -3.37 -3.81
N ILE A 232 -2.50 -3.33 -3.28
CA ILE A 232 -2.94 -4.25 -2.24
C ILE A 232 -3.53 -5.47 -2.93
N PHE A 233 -2.93 -6.63 -2.67
CA PHE A 233 -3.53 -7.91 -2.96
C PHE A 233 -4.40 -8.36 -1.80
N THR A 234 -5.63 -8.79 -2.09
CA THR A 234 -6.51 -9.47 -1.13
C THR A 234 -6.83 -10.85 -1.67
N ILE A 235 -6.30 -11.89 -1.02
CA ILE A 235 -6.45 -13.27 -1.43
C ILE A 235 -7.53 -13.90 -0.57
N LYS A 236 -8.63 -14.36 -1.18
CA LYS A 236 -9.77 -14.93 -0.47
C LYS A 236 -10.04 -16.36 -0.92
N ASN A 237 -10.26 -17.25 0.04
CA ASN A 237 -10.74 -18.60 -0.22
C ASN A 237 -12.26 -18.67 -0.10
N ASN A 238 -12.97 -18.81 -1.22
CA ASN A 238 -14.41 -19.09 -1.25
C ASN A 238 -14.71 -20.58 -1.48
N CYS A 239 -13.69 -21.44 -1.54
CA CYS A 239 -13.87 -22.88 -1.66
C CYS A 239 -14.43 -23.46 -0.35
N PRO A 240 -15.16 -24.60 -0.42
CA PRO A 240 -15.65 -25.29 0.77
C PRO A 240 -14.55 -26.10 1.50
N PHE A 241 -13.29 -25.98 1.08
CA PHE A 241 -12.13 -26.66 1.64
C PHE A 241 -10.96 -25.68 1.80
N THR A 242 -10.01 -26.01 2.67
CA THR A 242 -8.80 -25.21 2.87
C THR A 242 -7.94 -25.20 1.61
N VAL A 243 -7.46 -24.01 1.25
CA VAL A 243 -6.47 -23.80 0.20
C VAL A 243 -5.20 -23.29 0.86
N TRP A 244 -4.03 -23.74 0.40
CA TRP A 244 -2.75 -23.18 0.84
C TRP A 244 -2.17 -22.33 -0.28
N LEU A 245 -2.23 -21.01 -0.13
CA LEU A 245 -1.66 -20.05 -1.07
C LEU A 245 -0.18 -20.35 -1.28
N GLY A 246 0.29 -20.34 -2.52
CA GLY A 246 1.69 -20.20 -2.89
C GLY A 246 1.88 -18.90 -3.68
N THR A 247 2.99 -18.20 -3.45
CA THR A 247 3.36 -17.02 -4.25
C THR A 247 4.81 -17.13 -4.70
N LEU A 248 5.07 -16.64 -5.91
CA LEU A 248 6.40 -16.58 -6.50
C LEU A 248 6.60 -15.23 -7.18
N ALA A 249 7.62 -14.50 -6.76
CA ALA A 249 8.05 -13.29 -7.46
C ALA A 249 8.87 -13.66 -8.70
N GLY A 250 8.73 -12.89 -9.76
CA GLY A 250 9.60 -12.95 -10.93
C GLY A 250 11.04 -12.56 -10.60
N SER A 251 11.97 -12.85 -11.51
CA SER A 251 13.42 -12.70 -11.28
C SER A 251 13.87 -11.27 -10.92
N SER A 252 13.12 -10.26 -11.35
CA SER A 252 13.37 -8.84 -11.08
C SER A 252 12.58 -8.28 -9.89
N SER A 253 11.79 -9.11 -9.22
CA SER A 253 10.88 -8.69 -8.14
C SER A 253 11.27 -9.30 -6.80
N ALA A 254 11.11 -8.51 -5.74
CA ALA A 254 11.21 -9.04 -4.38
C ALA A 254 10.04 -9.99 -4.07
N ALA A 255 10.27 -10.94 -3.18
CA ALA A 255 9.20 -11.80 -2.66
C ALA A 255 8.10 -10.96 -1.99
N LEU A 256 6.85 -11.42 -2.09
CA LEU A 256 5.75 -10.87 -1.32
C LEU A 256 5.95 -11.16 0.18
N PRO A 257 5.24 -10.47 1.10
CA PRO A 257 5.38 -10.67 2.55
C PRO A 257 5.16 -12.12 3.01
N THR A 258 4.47 -12.93 2.20
CA THR A 258 4.45 -14.38 2.36
C THR A 258 4.62 -15.08 1.01
N THR A 259 5.41 -16.17 1.01
CA THR A 259 5.53 -17.11 -0.11
C THR A 259 4.59 -18.31 0.03
N GLY A 260 3.89 -18.43 1.17
CA GLY A 260 2.80 -19.38 1.32
C GLY A 260 2.04 -19.24 2.63
N ALA A 261 0.74 -19.47 2.59
CA ALA A 261 -0.16 -19.28 3.74
C ALA A 261 -1.32 -20.27 3.70
N GLU A 262 -1.80 -20.70 4.88
CA GLU A 262 -3.05 -21.45 5.00
C GLU A 262 -4.25 -20.49 4.91
N LEU A 263 -5.22 -20.84 4.06
CA LEU A 263 -6.48 -20.13 3.89
C LEU A 263 -7.64 -21.10 4.11
N PRO A 264 -8.20 -21.18 5.33
CA PRO A 264 -9.41 -21.95 5.59
C PRO A 264 -10.62 -21.40 4.79
N PRO A 265 -11.72 -22.15 4.65
CA PRO A 265 -12.93 -21.67 3.99
C PRO A 265 -13.39 -20.31 4.51
N GLY A 266 -13.72 -19.39 3.60
CA GLY A 266 -14.18 -18.04 3.90
C GLY A 266 -13.11 -17.05 4.36
N HIS A 267 -11.87 -17.49 4.60
CA HIS A 267 -10.79 -16.63 5.07
C HIS A 267 -10.16 -15.83 3.93
N ALA A 268 -9.59 -14.69 4.29
CA ALA A 268 -8.81 -13.86 3.39
C ALA A 268 -7.51 -13.38 4.05
N ILE A 269 -6.46 -13.20 3.26
CA ILE A 269 -5.27 -12.43 3.67
C ILE A 269 -5.08 -11.26 2.72
N SER A 270 -4.49 -10.17 3.23
CA SER A 270 -4.10 -9.04 2.40
C SER A 270 -2.65 -8.67 2.65
N PHE A 271 -1.96 -8.27 1.59
CA PHE A 271 -0.60 -7.78 1.66
C PHE A 271 -0.34 -6.79 0.51
N ILE A 272 0.66 -5.93 0.71
CA ILE A 272 1.08 -4.95 -0.31
C ILE A 272 2.15 -5.59 -1.19
N SER A 273 2.05 -5.37 -2.49
CA SER A 273 3.09 -5.76 -3.43
C SER A 273 4.29 -4.80 -3.37
N PRO A 274 5.50 -5.28 -3.67
CA PRO A 274 6.58 -4.40 -4.10
C PRO A 274 6.13 -3.51 -5.27
N PHE A 275 6.78 -2.35 -5.43
CA PHE A 275 6.58 -1.52 -6.62
C PHE A 275 7.04 -2.27 -7.87
N LYS A 276 6.29 -2.13 -8.98
CA LYS A 276 6.54 -2.85 -10.23
C LYS A 276 6.64 -4.37 -10.09
N TRP A 277 5.91 -4.92 -9.11
CA TRP A 277 5.97 -6.35 -8.85
C TRP A 277 5.44 -7.14 -10.04
N SER A 278 6.22 -8.14 -10.44
CA SER A 278 5.81 -9.17 -11.38
C SER A 278 5.95 -10.54 -10.71
N GLY A 279 4.99 -11.41 -10.92
CA GLY A 279 4.99 -12.73 -10.33
C GLY A 279 3.65 -13.44 -10.47
N ARG A 280 3.54 -14.57 -9.78
CA ARG A 280 2.39 -15.46 -9.85
C ARG A 280 1.95 -15.97 -8.48
N MET A 281 0.67 -16.29 -8.40
CA MET A 281 0.02 -16.87 -7.22
C MET A 281 -0.77 -18.10 -7.62
N TRP A 282 -0.85 -19.10 -6.74
CA TRP A 282 -1.63 -20.32 -6.97
C TRP A 282 -2.17 -20.89 -5.66
N GLY A 283 -3.16 -21.76 -5.75
CA GLY A 283 -3.74 -22.46 -4.61
C GLY A 283 -3.27 -23.91 -4.57
N ARG A 284 -2.77 -24.36 -3.41
CA ARG A 284 -2.46 -25.77 -3.15
C ARG A 284 -3.62 -26.44 -2.44
N THR A 285 -3.86 -27.73 -2.73
CA THR A 285 -4.97 -28.48 -2.14
C THR A 285 -4.55 -29.87 -1.67
N GLY A 286 -5.32 -30.45 -0.76
CA GLY A 286 -5.03 -31.77 -0.19
C GLY A 286 -3.70 -31.80 0.57
N CYS A 287 -3.41 -30.73 1.32
CA CYS A 287 -2.14 -30.60 2.02
C CYS A 287 -2.17 -31.24 3.41
N SER A 288 -1.04 -31.78 3.82
CA SER A 288 -0.84 -32.34 5.16
C SER A 288 0.63 -32.28 5.57
N THR A 289 0.87 -32.39 6.88
CA THR A 289 2.21 -32.53 7.44
C THR A 289 2.41 -33.98 7.86
N ASP A 290 3.45 -34.63 7.34
CA ASP A 290 3.78 -36.01 7.69
C ASP A 290 4.40 -36.13 9.10
N SER A 291 4.62 -37.37 9.57
CA SER A 291 5.24 -37.64 10.87
C SER A 291 6.68 -37.13 11.00
N SER A 292 7.31 -36.72 9.89
CA SER A 292 8.64 -36.11 9.84
C SER A 292 8.56 -34.58 9.77
N CYS A 293 7.39 -33.99 10.07
CA CYS A 293 7.13 -32.56 10.00
C CYS A 293 7.31 -31.94 8.61
N ARG A 294 7.27 -32.75 7.53
CA ARG A 294 7.29 -32.22 6.16
C ARG A 294 5.88 -31.95 5.68
N PHE A 295 5.64 -30.72 5.28
CA PHE A 295 4.41 -30.28 4.63
C PHE A 295 4.46 -30.61 3.14
N SER A 296 3.39 -31.22 2.63
CA SER A 296 3.23 -31.53 1.21
C SER A 296 1.76 -31.45 0.80
N CYS A 297 1.52 -31.19 -0.49
CA CYS A 297 0.19 -31.05 -1.08
C CYS A 297 -0.05 -32.03 -2.23
N ALA A 298 -1.30 -32.46 -2.40
CA ALA A 298 -1.69 -33.31 -3.52
C ALA A 298 -1.62 -32.57 -4.87
N THR A 299 -1.91 -31.26 -4.89
CA THR A 299 -1.83 -30.42 -6.09
C THR A 299 -1.16 -29.08 -5.79
N GLY A 300 -0.43 -28.55 -6.77
CA GLY A 300 0.28 -27.27 -6.67
C GLY A 300 1.48 -27.25 -5.70
N ASP A 301 1.90 -28.41 -5.19
CA ASP A 301 2.97 -28.48 -4.19
C ASP A 301 4.26 -27.81 -4.67
N CYS A 302 4.91 -27.02 -3.80
CA CYS A 302 6.12 -26.29 -4.16
C CYS A 302 7.41 -26.97 -3.69
N GLY A 303 7.34 -28.18 -3.14
CA GLY A 303 8.49 -28.99 -2.79
C GLY A 303 9.36 -28.44 -1.65
N SER A 304 8.94 -27.37 -0.98
CA SER A 304 9.72 -26.75 0.12
C SER A 304 9.71 -27.58 1.40
N GLY A 305 8.79 -28.55 1.52
CA GLY A 305 8.54 -29.26 2.77
C GLY A 305 7.89 -28.40 3.86
N GLN A 306 7.46 -27.18 3.54
CA GLN A 306 6.91 -26.19 4.47
C GLN A 306 5.70 -25.46 3.88
N ILE A 307 4.92 -24.78 4.72
CA ILE A 307 3.83 -23.91 4.22
C ILE A 307 4.39 -22.80 3.33
N PRO A 308 5.43 -22.03 3.70
CA PRO A 308 6.08 -21.09 2.78
C PRO A 308 6.77 -21.82 1.61
N CYS A 309 6.62 -21.30 0.39
CA CYS A 309 7.28 -21.89 -0.79
C CYS A 309 8.72 -21.41 -0.99
N ASN A 310 9.18 -20.39 -0.26
CA ASN A 310 10.59 -19.97 -0.21
C ASN A 310 11.25 -19.74 -1.59
N GLY A 311 10.48 -19.20 -2.55
CA GLY A 311 10.96 -18.94 -3.91
C GLY A 311 10.85 -20.13 -4.87
N ALA A 312 10.29 -21.25 -4.44
CA ALA A 312 9.93 -22.35 -5.33
C ALA A 312 8.56 -22.12 -5.98
N GLY A 313 8.44 -22.52 -7.25
CA GLY A 313 7.16 -22.53 -7.97
C GLY A 313 6.31 -23.75 -7.62
N GLY A 314 4.99 -23.64 -7.80
CA GLY A 314 4.09 -24.78 -7.66
C GLY A 314 4.31 -25.82 -8.76
N SER A 315 4.30 -27.09 -8.38
CA SER A 315 4.37 -28.21 -9.31
C SER A 315 3.06 -28.31 -10.09
N PRO A 316 3.09 -28.30 -11.43
CA PRO A 316 1.90 -28.42 -12.24
C PRO A 316 1.28 -29.84 -12.14
N PRO A 317 -0.04 -29.98 -12.37
CA PRO A 317 -0.96 -28.95 -12.81
C PRO A 317 -1.40 -27.97 -11.71
N ALA A 318 -1.42 -26.67 -12.04
CA ALA A 318 -1.84 -25.61 -11.13
C ALA A 318 -2.45 -24.42 -11.88
N SER A 319 -3.62 -23.97 -11.42
CA SER A 319 -4.23 -22.72 -11.91
C SER A 319 -3.46 -21.52 -11.35
N LEU A 320 -3.08 -20.59 -12.23
CA LEU A 320 -2.26 -19.43 -11.87
C LEU A 320 -3.05 -18.12 -11.95
N SER A 321 -2.69 -17.18 -11.09
CA SER A 321 -2.99 -15.75 -11.21
C SER A 321 -1.68 -15.01 -11.37
N GLU A 322 -1.53 -14.32 -12.49
CA GLU A 322 -0.28 -13.65 -12.87
C GLU A 322 -0.47 -12.14 -12.88
N PHE A 323 0.59 -11.42 -12.52
CA PHE A 323 0.61 -9.97 -12.50
C PHE A 323 1.93 -9.43 -13.02
N THR A 324 1.87 -8.31 -13.71
CA THR A 324 2.98 -7.39 -13.95
C THR A 324 2.46 -5.99 -13.68
N LEU A 325 2.77 -5.47 -12.50
CA LEU A 325 2.28 -4.17 -12.05
C LEU A 325 3.16 -3.04 -12.59
N ASN A 326 2.55 -1.90 -12.92
CA ASN A 326 3.21 -0.70 -13.42
C ASN A 326 4.29 -1.02 -14.48
N SER A 327 3.87 -1.63 -15.59
CA SER A 327 4.75 -2.11 -16.65
C SER A 327 5.74 -1.03 -17.10
N ALA A 328 6.96 -1.45 -17.45
CA ALA A 328 7.97 -0.51 -17.92
C ALA A 328 7.59 0.17 -19.25
N ALA A 329 6.68 -0.43 -20.03
CA ALA A 329 6.32 0.05 -21.36
C ALA A 329 5.32 1.21 -21.31
N ASP A 330 4.27 1.10 -20.49
CA ASP A 330 3.16 2.06 -20.49
C ASP A 330 2.62 2.41 -19.09
N GLY A 331 3.27 1.91 -18.02
CA GLY A 331 2.89 2.17 -16.64
C GLY A 331 1.61 1.48 -16.19
N LYS A 332 0.98 0.66 -17.02
CA LYS A 332 -0.23 -0.10 -16.67
C LYS A 332 0.10 -1.38 -15.92
N ASP A 333 -0.85 -1.85 -15.14
CA ASP A 333 -0.85 -3.21 -14.63
C ASP A 333 -1.36 -4.17 -15.71
N PHE A 334 -0.75 -5.34 -15.79
CA PHE A 334 -1.17 -6.48 -16.59
C PHE A 334 -1.47 -7.63 -15.65
N TYR A 335 -2.57 -8.33 -15.89
CA TYR A 335 -2.98 -9.47 -15.08
C TYR A 335 -3.81 -10.46 -15.89
N ASP A 336 -3.75 -11.72 -15.48
CA ASP A 336 -4.45 -12.80 -16.15
C ASP A 336 -4.62 -14.02 -15.23
N THR A 337 -5.62 -14.83 -15.55
CA THR A 337 -5.71 -16.20 -15.03
C THR A 337 -5.14 -17.14 -16.08
N ASN A 338 -4.23 -18.02 -15.68
CA ASN A 338 -3.46 -18.83 -16.61
C ASN A 338 -3.59 -20.34 -16.29
N LEU A 339 -3.97 -21.12 -17.31
CA LEU A 339 -4.17 -22.57 -17.29
C LEU A 339 -3.22 -23.30 -18.26
N VAL A 340 -2.19 -22.64 -18.78
CA VAL A 340 -1.10 -23.25 -19.58
C VAL A 340 -0.41 -24.36 -18.78
N ASP A 341 -0.24 -24.14 -17.48
CA ASP A 341 0.27 -25.11 -16.52
C ASP A 341 -0.85 -26.02 -15.97
N GLY A 342 -2.00 -26.10 -16.63
CA GLY A 342 -3.14 -26.93 -16.24
C GLY A 342 -4.05 -26.29 -15.18
N PHE A 343 -4.91 -27.10 -14.58
CA PHE A 343 -5.92 -26.67 -13.62
C PHE A 343 -5.92 -27.55 -12.38
N ASN A 344 -6.13 -26.96 -11.21
CA ASN A 344 -6.42 -27.71 -9.98
C ASN A 344 -7.57 -27.11 -9.17
N VAL A 345 -7.62 -25.78 -9.02
CA VAL A 345 -8.66 -25.06 -8.26
C VAL A 345 -9.15 -23.85 -9.07
N PRO A 346 -10.47 -23.57 -9.10
CA PRO A 346 -10.97 -22.37 -9.79
C PRO A 346 -10.38 -21.10 -9.18
N VAL A 347 -10.04 -20.12 -10.01
CA VAL A 347 -9.40 -18.87 -9.59
C VAL A 347 -9.90 -17.68 -10.42
N GLY A 348 -9.93 -16.49 -9.82
CA GLY A 348 -10.28 -15.26 -10.52
C GLY A 348 -9.60 -14.04 -9.92
N ILE A 349 -9.36 -13.04 -10.76
CA ILE A 349 -8.78 -11.75 -10.41
C ILE A 349 -9.83 -10.67 -10.65
N THR A 350 -10.08 -9.86 -9.63
CA THR A 350 -10.98 -8.71 -9.69
C THR A 350 -10.25 -7.45 -9.26
N PRO A 351 -10.05 -6.47 -10.17
CA PRO A 351 -9.61 -5.12 -9.80
C PRO A 351 -10.67 -4.47 -8.88
N VAL A 352 -10.23 -3.93 -7.74
CA VAL A 352 -11.10 -3.32 -6.71
C VAL A 352 -11.40 -1.85 -7.03
N ALA A 353 -10.51 -1.20 -7.78
CA ALA A 353 -10.64 0.19 -8.22
C ALA A 353 -10.32 0.33 -9.72
N GLY A 354 -10.71 1.44 -10.35
CA GLY A 354 -10.30 1.78 -11.72
C GLY A 354 -11.22 1.31 -12.84
N GLY A 355 -12.33 0.60 -12.54
CA GLY A 355 -13.32 0.20 -13.55
C GLY A 355 -12.80 -0.81 -14.59
N CYS A 356 -11.74 -1.52 -14.25
CA CYS A 356 -11.08 -2.49 -15.12
C CYS A 356 -11.78 -3.86 -15.07
N ASP A 357 -11.69 -4.62 -16.16
CA ASP A 357 -12.37 -5.91 -16.29
C ASP A 357 -11.79 -6.99 -15.36
N SER A 358 -12.62 -7.94 -14.94
CA SER A 358 -12.17 -9.12 -14.19
C SER A 358 -11.87 -10.28 -15.14
N THR A 359 -10.91 -11.12 -14.76
CA THR A 359 -10.61 -12.41 -15.42
C THR A 359 -10.93 -13.55 -14.45
N VAL A 360 -11.83 -14.44 -14.85
CA VAL A 360 -12.39 -15.46 -13.95
C VAL A 360 -12.47 -16.82 -14.63
N CYS A 361 -11.80 -17.82 -14.03
CA CYS A 361 -12.04 -19.23 -14.31
C CYS A 361 -12.83 -19.85 -13.15
N ALA A 362 -14.16 -19.72 -13.21
CA ALA A 362 -15.08 -20.27 -12.20
C ALA A 362 -15.53 -21.70 -12.51
N ALA A 363 -15.25 -22.22 -13.70
CA ALA A 363 -15.59 -23.60 -14.04
C ALA A 363 -14.69 -24.58 -13.29
N ASP A 364 -15.29 -25.67 -12.80
CA ASP A 364 -14.52 -26.80 -12.29
C ASP A 364 -14.06 -27.69 -13.47
N MET A 365 -12.81 -27.49 -13.89
CA MET A 365 -12.21 -28.28 -14.96
C MET A 365 -11.95 -29.73 -14.56
N ASN A 366 -11.87 -30.04 -13.26
CA ASN A 366 -11.67 -31.43 -12.83
C ASN A 366 -12.87 -32.30 -13.21
N CYS A 367 -14.09 -31.75 -13.15
CA CYS A 367 -15.31 -32.42 -13.60
C CYS A 367 -15.41 -32.57 -15.13
N ARG A 368 -14.62 -31.81 -15.90
CA ARG A 368 -14.65 -31.77 -17.38
C ARG A 368 -13.36 -32.31 -17.99
N CYS A 369 -12.45 -32.79 -17.16
CA CYS A 369 -11.11 -33.14 -17.57
C CYS A 369 -11.12 -34.41 -18.44
N PRO A 370 -10.61 -34.37 -19.68
CA PRO A 370 -10.45 -35.55 -20.51
C PRO A 370 -9.62 -36.64 -19.80
N PRO A 371 -9.96 -37.93 -19.95
CA PRO A 371 -9.31 -39.02 -19.21
C PRO A 371 -7.78 -39.00 -19.23
N GLU A 372 -7.19 -38.71 -20.38
CA GLU A 372 -5.75 -38.62 -20.63
C GLU A 372 -5.05 -37.43 -19.95
N LEU A 373 -5.82 -36.44 -19.49
CA LEU A 373 -5.32 -35.27 -18.76
C LEU A 373 -5.55 -35.36 -17.24
N GLN A 374 -6.29 -36.36 -16.76
CA GLN A 374 -6.71 -36.45 -15.35
C GLN A 374 -5.53 -36.77 -14.42
N VAL A 375 -5.42 -36.00 -13.33
CA VAL A 375 -4.64 -36.36 -12.15
C VAL A 375 -5.62 -36.85 -11.09
N LYS A 376 -5.43 -38.08 -10.62
CA LYS A 376 -6.32 -38.74 -9.65
C LYS A 376 -5.67 -38.89 -8.29
N ALA A 377 -6.42 -38.61 -7.23
CA ALA A 377 -6.05 -38.97 -5.87
C ALA A 377 -6.15 -40.50 -5.66
N PRO A 378 -5.58 -41.05 -4.56
CA PRO A 378 -5.65 -42.50 -4.26
C PRO A 378 -7.07 -43.09 -4.24
N GLY A 379 -8.10 -42.27 -3.97
CA GLY A 379 -9.51 -42.66 -4.02
C GLY A 379 -10.16 -42.63 -5.41
N GLY A 380 -9.40 -42.36 -6.47
CA GLY A 380 -9.88 -42.33 -7.86
C GLY A 380 -10.51 -41.01 -8.32
N ASN A 381 -10.79 -40.09 -7.39
CA ASN A 381 -11.31 -38.75 -7.71
C ASN A 381 -10.28 -37.93 -8.49
N VAL A 382 -10.72 -37.24 -9.55
CA VAL A 382 -9.89 -36.28 -10.29
C VAL A 382 -9.69 -35.04 -9.43
N VAL A 383 -8.44 -34.72 -9.12
CA VAL A 383 -8.05 -33.58 -8.26
C VAL A 383 -7.37 -32.45 -9.02
N ALA A 384 -6.91 -32.72 -10.23
CA ALA A 384 -6.38 -31.73 -11.14
C ALA A 384 -6.48 -32.21 -12.59
N CYS A 385 -6.35 -31.28 -13.53
CA CYS A 385 -6.33 -31.53 -14.96
C CYS A 385 -5.06 -30.97 -15.58
N LYS A 386 -4.24 -31.82 -16.20
CA LYS A 386 -3.06 -31.39 -16.95
C LYS A 386 -3.48 -30.54 -18.15
N SER A 387 -2.64 -29.59 -18.55
CA SER A 387 -2.70 -29.10 -19.92
C SER A 387 -2.18 -30.16 -20.89
N ALA A 388 -2.46 -30.00 -22.17
CA ALA A 388 -1.95 -30.94 -23.18
C ALA A 388 -0.42 -30.92 -23.27
N CYS A 389 0.22 -29.75 -23.12
CA CYS A 389 1.68 -29.68 -23.05
C CYS A 389 2.23 -30.54 -21.90
N LEU A 390 1.62 -30.46 -20.71
CA LEU A 390 2.04 -31.27 -19.56
C LEU A 390 1.77 -32.77 -19.72
N ALA A 391 0.75 -33.15 -20.49
CA ALA A 391 0.38 -34.54 -20.69
C ALA A 391 1.21 -35.22 -21.79
N PHE A 392 1.46 -34.53 -22.91
CA PHE A 392 2.09 -35.12 -24.09
C PHE A 392 3.54 -34.66 -24.29
N ASN A 393 3.89 -33.46 -23.81
CA ASN A 393 5.23 -32.85 -23.92
C ASN A 393 5.80 -32.82 -25.36
N ASP A 394 4.93 -32.79 -26.38
CA ASP A 394 5.32 -32.58 -27.76
C ASP A 394 5.39 -31.09 -28.12
N ASP A 395 6.08 -30.78 -29.22
CA ASP A 395 6.34 -29.40 -29.63
C ASP A 395 5.07 -28.67 -30.07
N TRP A 396 4.07 -29.40 -30.56
CA TRP A 396 2.79 -28.85 -30.97
C TRP A 396 2.03 -28.30 -29.77
N HIS A 397 1.79 -29.12 -28.75
CA HIS A 397 1.02 -28.71 -27.57
C HIS A 397 1.75 -27.71 -26.68
N CYS A 398 3.09 -27.72 -26.71
CA CYS A 398 3.92 -26.81 -25.94
C CYS A 398 4.33 -25.54 -26.72
N CYS A 399 3.87 -25.38 -27.97
CA CYS A 399 4.25 -24.28 -28.85
C CYS A 399 5.77 -24.07 -28.95
N ARG A 400 6.51 -25.15 -29.26
CA ARG A 400 7.98 -25.13 -29.40
C ARG A 400 8.38 -25.41 -30.85
N GLY A 401 9.64 -25.11 -31.19
CA GLY A 401 10.22 -25.45 -32.49
C GLY A 401 9.44 -24.82 -33.65
N ALA A 402 8.92 -25.66 -34.56
CA ALA A 402 8.13 -25.22 -35.72
C ALA A 402 6.79 -24.55 -35.34
N PHE A 403 6.34 -24.71 -34.08
CA PHE A 403 5.13 -24.12 -33.52
C PHE A 403 5.45 -22.98 -32.53
N GLY A 404 6.65 -22.41 -32.61
CA GLY A 404 7.14 -21.38 -31.70
C GLY A 404 6.61 -19.96 -31.96
N SER A 405 5.54 -19.80 -32.74
CA SER A 405 4.94 -18.49 -33.03
C SER A 405 3.41 -18.53 -32.93
N PRO A 406 2.74 -17.38 -32.71
CA PRO A 406 1.28 -17.31 -32.69
C PRO A 406 0.62 -17.81 -33.99
N GLU A 407 1.27 -17.62 -35.14
CA GLU A 407 0.75 -18.06 -36.44
C GLU A 407 0.83 -19.59 -36.61
N SER A 408 1.77 -20.23 -35.92
CA SER A 408 2.06 -21.66 -36.06
C SER A 408 1.47 -22.51 -34.93
N CYS A 409 1.26 -21.96 -33.73
CA CYS A 409 0.57 -22.61 -32.62
C CYS A 409 -0.87 -22.08 -32.48
N THR A 410 -1.80 -22.72 -33.16
CA THR A 410 -3.21 -22.32 -33.13
C THR A 410 -3.98 -23.06 -32.03
N PRO A 411 -5.07 -22.49 -31.47
CA PRO A 411 -5.92 -23.17 -30.51
C PRO A 411 -6.49 -24.45 -31.14
N MET A 412 -6.27 -25.62 -30.53
CA MET A 412 -6.80 -26.90 -31.03
C MET A 412 -7.01 -27.93 -29.92
N ASN A 413 -8.05 -28.76 -30.07
CA ASN A 413 -8.37 -29.94 -29.25
C ASN A 413 -8.54 -29.60 -27.76
N TYR A 414 -7.46 -29.72 -26.98
CA TYR A 414 -7.50 -29.62 -25.53
C TYR A 414 -7.51 -28.17 -25.04
N SER A 415 -6.77 -27.25 -25.67
CA SER A 415 -6.81 -25.84 -25.25
C SER A 415 -8.20 -25.24 -25.46
N GLU A 416 -8.93 -25.68 -26.50
CA GLU A 416 -10.33 -25.29 -26.74
C GLU A 416 -11.28 -25.77 -25.63
N ILE A 417 -11.05 -26.94 -25.03
CA ILE A 417 -11.84 -27.44 -23.89
C ILE A 417 -11.66 -26.51 -22.68
N PHE A 418 -10.43 -26.11 -22.41
CA PHE A 418 -10.12 -25.16 -21.34
C PHE A 418 -10.71 -23.78 -21.64
N LYS A 419 -10.62 -23.31 -22.90
CA LYS A 419 -11.10 -21.99 -23.31
C LYS A 419 -12.62 -21.90 -23.26
N ALA A 420 -13.32 -22.95 -23.70
CA ALA A 420 -14.77 -23.02 -23.62
C ALA A 420 -15.28 -22.97 -22.18
N ALA A 421 -14.52 -23.51 -21.21
CA ALA A 421 -14.88 -23.49 -19.80
C ALA A 421 -14.47 -22.20 -19.09
N CYS A 422 -13.33 -21.61 -19.48
CA CYS A 422 -12.76 -20.40 -18.91
C CYS A 422 -12.34 -19.42 -20.02
N PRO A 423 -13.31 -18.70 -20.65
CA PRO A 423 -13.04 -17.89 -21.84
C PRO A 423 -12.10 -16.70 -21.61
N GLN A 424 -11.99 -16.25 -20.35
CA GLN A 424 -11.15 -15.11 -19.95
C GLN A 424 -9.73 -15.52 -19.50
N SER A 425 -9.39 -16.81 -19.57
CA SER A 425 -8.10 -17.33 -19.12
C SER A 425 -7.18 -17.66 -20.30
N TYR A 426 -5.87 -17.60 -20.06
CA TYR A 426 -4.87 -18.22 -20.93
C TYR A 426 -4.99 -19.73 -20.86
N THR A 427 -5.06 -20.38 -22.02
CA THR A 427 -5.24 -21.85 -22.12
C THR A 427 -4.14 -22.55 -22.90
N HIS A 428 -3.29 -21.78 -23.60
CA HIS A 428 -2.06 -22.21 -24.25
C HIS A 428 -1.10 -21.02 -24.40
N ALA A 429 0.14 -21.27 -24.81
CA ALA A 429 1.23 -20.27 -24.73
C ALA A 429 1.03 -19.00 -25.59
N PHE A 430 0.25 -19.11 -26.68
CA PHE A 430 -0.02 -17.99 -27.60
C PHE A 430 -1.53 -17.65 -27.67
N ASP A 431 -2.26 -17.90 -26.57
CA ASP A 431 -3.66 -17.46 -26.47
C ASP A 431 -3.78 -15.95 -26.73
N ASP A 432 -4.91 -15.55 -27.29
CA ASP A 432 -5.06 -14.22 -27.86
C ASP A 432 -5.19 -13.11 -26.79
N ALA A 433 -5.15 -11.86 -27.25
CA ALA A 433 -5.25 -10.66 -26.43
C ALA A 433 -6.52 -10.55 -25.55
N SER A 434 -7.54 -11.39 -25.76
CA SER A 434 -8.71 -11.46 -24.84
C SER A 434 -8.36 -12.04 -23.46
N SER A 435 -7.17 -12.64 -23.31
CA SER A 435 -6.73 -13.32 -22.10
C SER A 435 -5.80 -12.48 -21.22
N THR A 436 -5.24 -11.39 -21.74
CA THR A 436 -4.47 -10.41 -20.95
C THR A 436 -5.32 -9.18 -20.66
N PHE A 437 -5.46 -8.89 -19.37
CA PHE A 437 -6.23 -7.76 -18.88
C PHE A 437 -5.26 -6.67 -18.45
N THR A 438 -5.66 -5.42 -18.68
CA THR A 438 -4.85 -4.26 -18.28
C THR A 438 -5.64 -3.33 -17.39
N CYS A 439 -4.95 -2.59 -16.53
CA CYS A 439 -5.54 -1.54 -15.74
C CYS A 439 -4.54 -0.39 -15.56
N PRO A 440 -4.97 0.89 -15.55
CA PRO A 440 -4.07 2.01 -15.26
C PRO A 440 -3.42 1.95 -13.86
N GLY A 441 -3.97 1.12 -12.97
CA GLY A 441 -3.51 0.91 -11.60
C GLY A 441 -4.70 0.51 -10.72
N SER A 442 -4.57 -0.57 -9.94
CA SER A 442 -5.63 -1.00 -9.01
C SER A 442 -5.10 -1.71 -7.78
N ASN A 443 -6.01 -1.96 -6.82
CA ASN A 443 -5.85 -3.05 -5.86
C ASN A 443 -6.53 -4.28 -6.44
N TYR A 444 -6.07 -5.49 -6.12
CA TYR A 444 -6.63 -6.71 -6.72
C TYR A 444 -7.12 -7.68 -5.66
N ALA A 445 -8.32 -8.21 -5.88
CA ALA A 445 -8.82 -9.38 -5.17
C ALA A 445 -8.53 -10.64 -6.01
N VAL A 446 -7.81 -11.59 -5.42
CA VAL A 446 -7.64 -12.95 -6.00
C VAL A 446 -8.55 -13.88 -5.22
N ASN A 447 -9.49 -14.52 -5.91
CA ASN A 447 -10.50 -15.36 -5.30
C ASN A 447 -10.31 -16.81 -5.76
N PHE A 448 -10.06 -17.72 -4.81
CA PHE A 448 -10.24 -19.16 -5.05
C PHE A 448 -11.72 -19.51 -4.99
N CYS A 449 -12.17 -20.36 -5.92
CA CYS A 449 -13.58 -20.69 -6.14
C CYS A 449 -14.47 -19.42 -6.29
N PRO A 450 -14.16 -18.53 -7.26
CA PRO A 450 -14.95 -17.32 -7.47
C PRO A 450 -16.38 -17.68 -7.86
N GLN A 451 -17.35 -16.88 -7.39
CA GLN A 451 -18.74 -17.02 -7.81
C GLN A 451 -18.87 -16.65 -9.29
N LYS A 452 -19.72 -17.37 -10.03
CA LYS A 452 -20.08 -16.95 -11.40
C LYS A 452 -20.80 -15.61 -11.32
N SER A 453 -20.35 -14.62 -12.08
CA SER A 453 -21.05 -13.34 -12.24
C SER A 453 -22.42 -13.61 -12.86
N THR A 454 -23.45 -13.69 -12.01
CA THR A 454 -24.83 -13.81 -12.45
C THR A 454 -25.35 -12.38 -12.62
N LEU A 455 -25.49 -11.91 -13.86
CA LEU A 455 -26.17 -10.64 -14.13
C LEU A 455 -27.58 -10.73 -13.55
N THR A 456 -27.79 -10.09 -12.40
CA THR A 456 -29.09 -10.05 -11.74
C THR A 456 -29.82 -8.83 -12.27
N TYR A 457 -30.66 -9.01 -13.29
CA TYR A 457 -31.59 -7.96 -13.70
C TYR A 457 -32.72 -7.88 -12.65
N GLN A 458 -32.66 -6.90 -11.75
CA GLN A 458 -33.82 -6.54 -10.94
C GLN A 458 -34.81 -5.78 -11.84
N LEU A 459 -35.88 -6.45 -12.24
CA LEU A 459 -37.08 -5.77 -12.72
C LEU A 459 -37.72 -5.11 -11.49
N MET A 460 -37.66 -3.79 -11.39
CA MET A 460 -38.58 -3.05 -10.52
C MET A 460 -39.89 -2.90 -11.30
N LEU A 461 -40.95 -3.56 -10.81
CA LEU A 461 -42.34 -3.26 -11.20
C LEU A 461 -42.89 -2.15 -10.32
#